data_AF-A0A941AFU4-F1
#
_entry.id   AF-A0A941AFU4-F1
#
_cell.length_a   1.000
_cell.length_b   1.000
_cell.length_c   1.000
_cell.angle_alpha   90.00
_cell.angle_beta   90.00
_cell.angle_gamma   90.00
#
_symmetry.space_group_name_H-M   'P 1'
#
loop_
_entity.id
_entity.type
_entity.pdbx_description
1 polymer ?
#
loop_
_entity_poly.entity_id
_entity_poly.type
_entity_poly.pdbx_seq_one_letter_code
_entity_poly.pdbx_strand_id
1 'polypeptide(L)'
;MTRFAWEGKNRGGGAVAGEMEAPSEAVVLAQLRREQIAPLKIRKKGADLGITLPWKAEKKVTGKELTVFTRQFATMIDAGLPLVQCLDILGAQQENATFKKAILKIKEDVESGSTFSDALSSHP
;
A
#
# COMPACT_ATOMS: atom_id res chain seq x y z
N MET A 1 -10.20 -8.82 -20.64
CA MET A 1 -11.02 -9.78 -19.89
C MET A 1 -10.77 -9.53 -18.40
N THR A 2 -11.29 -10.30 -17.45
CA THR A 2 -11.02 -10.01 -16.03
C THR A 2 -9.80 -10.78 -15.55
N ARG A 3 -8.90 -10.11 -14.82
CA ARG A 3 -7.79 -10.80 -14.13
C ARG A 3 -8.28 -11.40 -12.82
N PHE A 4 -7.77 -12.57 -12.47
CA PHE A 4 -8.03 -13.23 -11.21
C PHE A 4 -6.70 -13.60 -10.57
N ALA A 5 -6.54 -13.23 -9.29
CA ALA A 5 -5.45 -13.71 -8.46
C ALA A 5 -5.90 -15.02 -7.80
N TRP A 6 -5.02 -16.01 -7.76
CA TRP A 6 -5.31 -17.31 -7.19
C TRP A 6 -4.14 -17.82 -6.36
N GLU A 7 -4.47 -18.58 -5.32
CA GLU A 7 -3.53 -19.33 -4.47
C GLU A 7 -4.01 -20.77 -4.43
N GLY A 8 -3.07 -21.71 -4.52
CA GLY A 8 -3.36 -23.13 -4.49
C GLY A 8 -2.16 -23.96 -4.06
N LYS A 9 -2.36 -25.28 -4.00
CA LYS A 9 -1.33 -26.24 -3.62
C LYS A 9 -1.11 -27.18 -4.79
N ASN A 10 0.13 -27.31 -5.27
CA ASN A 10 0.44 -28.28 -6.32
C ASN A 10 0.47 -29.72 -5.76
N ARG A 11 0.58 -30.71 -6.65
CA ARG A 11 0.67 -32.13 -6.29
C ARG A 11 1.81 -32.50 -5.33
N GLY A 12 2.92 -31.78 -5.37
CA GLY A 12 4.07 -31.92 -4.44
C GLY A 12 3.87 -31.22 -3.10
N GLY A 13 2.71 -30.61 -2.87
CA GLY A 13 2.38 -29.93 -1.62
C GLY A 13 2.95 -28.52 -1.50
N GLY A 14 3.58 -27.99 -2.54
CA GLY A 14 4.05 -26.60 -2.58
C GLY A 14 2.88 -25.64 -2.74
N ALA A 15 2.81 -24.62 -1.90
CA ALA A 15 1.90 -23.49 -2.10
C ALA A 15 2.38 -22.69 -3.31
N VAL A 16 1.48 -22.47 -4.27
CA VAL A 16 1.73 -21.75 -5.51
C VAL A 16 0.66 -20.68 -5.66
N ALA A 17 1.08 -19.49 -6.08
CA ALA A 17 0.20 -18.35 -6.29
C ALA A 17 0.51 -17.72 -7.63
N GLY A 18 -0.52 -17.17 -8.27
CA GLY A 18 -0.37 -16.58 -9.59
C GLY A 18 -1.56 -15.72 -9.97
N GLU A 19 -1.45 -15.10 -11.14
CA GLU A 19 -2.55 -14.37 -11.76
C GLU A 19 -2.89 -15.03 -13.08
N MET A 20 -4.18 -15.11 -13.40
CA MET A 20 -4.62 -15.52 -14.73
C MET A 20 -5.79 -14.68 -15.23
N GLU A 21 -5.89 -14.54 -16.53
CA GLU A 21 -6.95 -13.80 -17.18
C GLU A 21 -8.04 -14.77 -17.64
N ALA A 22 -9.27 -14.52 -17.20
CA ALA A 22 -10.40 -15.40 -17.46
C ALA A 22 -11.72 -14.61 -17.57
N PRO A 23 -12.73 -15.15 -18.26
CA PRO A 23 -14.06 -14.54 -18.29
C PRO A 23 -14.84 -14.75 -16.99
N SER A 24 -14.51 -15.76 -16.17
CA SER A 24 -15.15 -16.03 -14.87
C SER A 24 -14.27 -16.87 -13.93
N GLU A 25 -14.61 -16.86 -12.64
CA GLU A 25 -13.94 -17.70 -11.63
C GLU A 25 -14.05 -19.20 -11.93
N ALA A 26 -15.16 -19.64 -12.51
CA ALA A 26 -15.34 -21.03 -12.92
C ALA A 26 -14.28 -21.47 -13.96
N VAL A 27 -13.87 -20.57 -14.85
CA VAL A 27 -12.81 -20.84 -15.83
C VAL A 27 -11.43 -20.90 -15.15
N VAL A 28 -11.18 -20.04 -14.16
CA VAL A 28 -9.96 -20.09 -13.33
C VAL A 28 -9.85 -21.43 -12.61
N LEU A 29 -10.93 -21.88 -11.97
CA LEU A 29 -10.99 -23.16 -11.27
C LEU A 29 -10.71 -24.35 -12.20
N ALA A 30 -11.32 -24.33 -13.39
CA ALA A 30 -11.13 -25.39 -14.39
C ALA A 30 -9.67 -25.46 -14.88
N GLN A 31 -9.04 -24.31 -15.08
CA GLN A 31 -7.64 -24.22 -15.49
C GLN A 31 -6.69 -24.71 -14.39
N LEU A 32 -6.89 -24.29 -13.13
CA LEU A 32 -6.09 -24.76 -12.00
C LEU A 32 -6.19 -26.28 -11.79
N ARG A 33 -7.38 -26.84 -11.97
CA ARG A 33 -7.57 -28.31 -11.93
C ARG A 33 -6.83 -29.03 -13.05
N ARG A 34 -6.79 -28.46 -14.27
CA ARG A 34 -6.01 -29.02 -15.39
C ARG A 34 -4.51 -29.02 -15.11
N GLU A 35 -4.02 -27.99 -14.43
CA GLU A 35 -2.62 -27.85 -14.02
C GLU A 35 -2.28 -28.66 -12.74
N GLN A 36 -3.22 -29.47 -12.24
CA GLN A 36 -3.09 -30.25 -11.01
C GLN A 36 -2.80 -29.39 -9.76
N ILE A 37 -3.32 -28.17 -9.74
CA ILE A 37 -3.25 -27.25 -8.60
C ILE A 37 -4.59 -27.30 -7.88
N ALA A 38 -4.57 -27.67 -6.60
CA ALA A 38 -5.72 -27.60 -5.72
C ALA A 38 -5.94 -26.13 -5.30
N PRO A 39 -7.01 -25.45 -5.76
CA PRO A 39 -7.24 -24.04 -5.45
C PRO A 39 -7.63 -23.88 -3.97
N LEU A 40 -6.96 -22.96 -3.28
CA LEU A 40 -7.24 -22.57 -1.90
C LEU A 40 -8.01 -21.25 -1.84
N LYS A 41 -7.71 -20.32 -2.76
CA LYS A 41 -8.31 -18.99 -2.79
C LYS A 41 -8.32 -18.44 -4.21
N ILE A 42 -9.46 -17.90 -4.66
CA ILE A 42 -9.58 -17.20 -5.94
C ILE A 42 -10.21 -15.82 -5.67
N ARG A 43 -9.67 -14.78 -6.30
CA ARG A 43 -10.11 -13.39 -6.14
C ARG A 43 -10.15 -12.69 -7.50
N LYS A 44 -11.29 -12.05 -7.82
CA LYS A 44 -11.45 -11.23 -9.03
C LYS A 44 -10.65 -9.93 -8.87
N LYS A 45 -9.57 -9.80 -9.63
CA LYS A 45 -8.73 -8.60 -9.70
C LYS A 45 -9.28 -7.69 -10.81
N GLY A 46 -10.39 -7.07 -10.48
CA GLY A 46 -11.15 -6.19 -11.38
C GLY A 46 -12.35 -5.51 -10.73
N ALA A 47 -12.48 -5.62 -9.40
CA ALA A 47 -13.24 -4.70 -8.58
C ALA A 47 -12.22 -3.92 -7.74
N ASP A 48 -11.35 -3.16 -8.42
CA ASP A 48 -10.36 -2.27 -7.80
C ASP A 48 -11.06 -1.05 -7.18
N LEU A 49 -11.83 -1.29 -6.13
CA LEU A 49 -11.97 -0.35 -5.03
C LEU A 49 -10.98 -0.81 -3.94
N GLY A 50 -9.72 -0.42 -4.11
CA GLY A 50 -8.73 -0.37 -3.02
C GLY A 50 -8.26 -1.69 -2.40
N ILE A 51 -7.81 -2.68 -3.19
CA ILE A 51 -7.21 -3.90 -2.63
C ILE A 51 -5.68 -3.86 -2.77
N THR A 52 -4.99 -3.62 -1.65
CA THR A 52 -3.55 -3.79 -1.47
C THR A 52 -3.14 -5.24 -1.73
N LEU A 53 -2.29 -5.48 -2.74
CA LEU A 53 -1.80 -6.82 -3.08
C LEU A 53 -0.84 -7.35 -1.97
N PRO A 54 -0.95 -8.62 -1.54
CA PRO A 54 -0.22 -9.18 -0.39
C PRO A 54 1.30 -9.30 -0.57
N TRP A 55 1.82 -9.23 -1.80
CA TRP A 55 3.27 -9.12 -2.05
C TRP A 55 3.82 -7.70 -1.95
N LYS A 56 2.94 -6.70 -1.84
CA LYS A 56 3.29 -5.30 -1.56
C LYS A 56 2.97 -5.04 -0.09
N ALA A 57 3.60 -5.82 0.80
CA ALA A 57 3.52 -5.56 2.23
C ALA A 57 3.98 -4.11 2.46
N GLU A 58 3.05 -3.24 2.85
CA GLU A 58 3.36 -1.85 3.17
C GLU A 58 4.39 -1.86 4.31
N LYS A 59 5.60 -1.37 4.00
CA LYS A 59 6.72 -1.37 4.93
C LYS A 59 6.29 -0.57 6.16
N LYS A 60 6.29 -1.20 7.33
CA LYS A 60 5.94 -0.53 8.58
C LYS A 60 6.91 0.64 8.82
N VAL A 61 6.37 1.79 9.22
CA VAL A 61 7.19 2.95 9.59
C VAL A 61 7.96 2.61 10.86
N THR A 62 9.27 2.79 10.83
CA THR A 62 10.15 2.52 11.98
C THR A 62 10.26 3.76 12.86
N GLY A 63 10.49 3.56 14.17
CA GLY A 63 10.70 4.68 15.10
C GLY A 63 11.90 5.56 14.74
N LYS A 64 12.92 4.98 14.08
CA LYS A 64 14.08 5.72 13.57
C LYS A 64 13.68 6.69 12.45
N GLU A 65 12.87 6.23 11.48
CA GLU A 65 12.36 7.08 10.40
C GLU A 65 11.54 8.24 10.96
N LEU A 66 10.69 7.98 11.96
CA LEU A 66 9.88 9.03 12.62
C LEU A 66 10.75 10.05 13.37
N THR A 67 11.79 9.58 14.06
CA THR A 67 12.72 10.47 14.80
C THR A 67 13.49 11.40 13.86
N VAL A 68 13.94 10.87 12.72
CA VAL A 68 14.63 11.68 11.70
C VAL A 68 13.68 12.70 11.08
N PHE A 69 12.48 12.26 10.69
CA PHE A 69 11.45 13.12 10.14
C PHE A 69 11.11 14.29 11.08
N THR A 70 10.81 13.99 12.35
CA THR A 70 10.41 15.03 13.33
C THR A 70 11.53 16.05 13.58
N ARG A 71 12.79 15.62 13.64
CA ARG A 71 13.93 16.53 13.81
C ARG A 71 14.14 17.43 12.58
N GLN A 72 14.05 16.87 11.37
CA GLN A 72 14.19 17.64 10.14
C GLN A 72 13.02 18.62 9.97
N PHE A 73 11.81 18.16 10.28
CA PHE A 73 10.60 18.98 10.28
C PHE A 73 10.75 20.16 11.25
N ALA A 74 11.12 19.92 12.51
CA ALA A 74 11.35 20.97 13.50
C ALA A 74 12.39 21.99 13.00
N THR A 75 13.51 21.53 12.44
CA THR A 75 14.56 22.41 11.91
C THR A 75 14.05 23.34 10.80
N MET A 76 13.21 22.84 9.89
CA MET A 76 12.64 23.65 8.82
C MET A 76 11.58 24.62 9.32
N ILE A 77 10.75 24.20 10.28
CA ILE A 77 9.77 25.08 10.94
C ILE A 77 10.49 26.20 11.68
N ASP A 78 11.55 25.90 12.43
CA ASP A 78 12.38 26.89 13.13
C ASP A 78 13.07 27.85 12.15
N ALA A 79 13.42 27.38 10.94
CA ALA A 79 13.94 28.20 9.85
C ALA A 79 12.86 29.04 9.15
N GLY A 80 11.59 28.94 9.56
CA GLY A 80 10.48 29.73 9.03
C GLY A 80 9.93 29.23 7.70
N LEU A 81 10.22 27.99 7.30
CA LEU A 81 9.61 27.43 6.09
C LEU A 81 8.11 27.18 6.32
N PRO A 82 7.25 27.48 5.32
CA PRO A 82 5.84 27.12 5.37
C PRO A 82 5.62 25.64 5.64
N LEU A 83 4.68 25.32 6.53
CA LEU A 83 4.38 23.95 6.95
C LEU A 83 4.16 22.99 5.77
N VAL A 84 3.34 23.40 4.79
CA VAL A 84 3.04 22.61 3.59
C VAL A 84 4.30 22.32 2.78
N GLN A 85 5.22 23.29 2.68
CA GLN A 85 6.50 23.12 1.99
C GLN A 85 7.41 22.13 2.72
N CYS A 86 7.46 22.18 4.06
CA CYS A 86 8.18 21.22 4.88
C CYS A 86 7.68 19.79 4.65
N LEU A 87 6.36 19.58 4.61
CA LEU A 87 5.75 18.27 4.36
C LEU A 87 6.05 17.76 2.95
N ASP A 88 6.02 18.64 1.94
CA ASP A 88 6.33 18.28 0.56
C ASP A 88 7.78 17.81 0.40
N ILE A 89 8.74 18.56 0.97
CA ILE A 89 10.17 18.24 0.94
C ILE A 89 10.44 16.90 1.64
N LEU A 90 9.90 16.70 2.84
CA LEU A 90 10.14 15.47 3.60
C LEU A 90 9.43 14.27 2.98
N GLY A 91 8.21 14.44 2.47
CA GLY A 91 7.47 13.40 1.78
C GLY A 91 8.18 12.95 0.50
N ALA A 92 8.82 13.87 -0.24
CA ALA A 92 9.61 13.55 -1.41
C ALA A 92 10.87 12.72 -1.06
N GLN A 93 11.50 12.98 0.09
CA GLN A 93 12.70 12.29 0.56
C GLN A 93 12.44 10.91 1.20
N GLN A 94 11.19 10.57 1.55
CA GLN A 94 10.90 9.29 2.19
C GLN A 94 11.02 8.10 1.23
N GLU A 95 11.86 7.13 1.60
CA GLU A 95 11.99 5.84 0.91
C GLU A 95 10.85 4.86 1.24
N ASN A 96 10.28 4.99 2.43
CA ASN A 96 9.16 4.15 2.85
C ASN A 96 7.87 4.66 2.20
N ALA A 97 7.34 3.89 1.24
CA ALA A 97 6.12 4.23 0.51
C ALA A 97 4.90 4.44 1.43
N THR A 98 4.80 3.70 2.53
CA THR A 98 3.74 3.85 3.54
C THR A 98 3.84 5.23 4.20
N PHE A 99 5.05 5.58 4.64
CA PHE A 99 5.28 6.85 5.33
C PHE A 99 5.09 8.04 4.38
N LYS A 100 5.61 7.93 3.15
CA LYS A 100 5.42 8.93 2.11
C LYS A 100 3.94 9.21 1.83
N LYS A 101 3.12 8.16 1.67
CA LYS A 101 1.67 8.34 1.49
C LYS A 101 1.02 9.07 2.66
N ALA A 102 1.38 8.70 3.90
CA ALA A 102 0.85 9.36 5.09
C ALA A 102 1.22 10.86 5.12
N ILE A 103 2.48 11.21 4.87
CA ILE A 103 2.93 12.62 4.84
C ILE A 103 2.20 13.42 3.74
N LEU A 104 2.05 12.84 2.55
CA LEU A 104 1.34 13.51 1.45
C LEU A 104 -0.15 13.68 1.76
N LYS A 105 -0.78 12.72 2.43
CA LYS A 105 -2.17 12.86 2.87
C LYS A 105 -2.32 13.96 3.91
N ILE A 106 -1.42 14.01 4.90
CA ILE A 106 -1.38 15.07 5.92
C ILE A 106 -1.21 16.45 5.24
N LYS A 107 -0.34 16.54 4.23
CA LYS A 107 -0.16 17.76 3.43
C LYS A 107 -1.47 18.20 2.78
N GLU A 108 -2.14 17.29 2.07
CA GLU A 108 -3.43 17.57 1.41
C GLU A 108 -4.49 18.04 2.42
N ASP A 109 -4.56 17.39 3.59
CA ASP A 109 -5.55 17.72 4.62
C ASP A 109 -5.28 19.13 5.18
N VAL A 110 -4.02 19.50 5.39
CA VAL A 110 -3.64 20.85 5.82
C VAL A 110 -3.87 21.88 4.71
N GLU A 111 -3.56 21.56 3.45
CA GLU A 111 -3.86 22.41 2.29
C GLU A 111 -5.37 22.66 2.14
N SER A 112 -6.19 21.67 2.50
CA SER A 112 -7.65 21.79 2.51
C SER A 112 -8.21 22.58 3.69
N GLY A 113 -7.36 22.98 4.65
CA GLY A 113 -7.72 23.82 5.80
C GLY A 113 -7.88 23.07 7.13
N SER A 114 -7.56 21.78 7.20
CA SER A 114 -7.53 21.04 8.46
C SER A 114 -6.34 21.47 9.32
N THR A 115 -6.46 21.35 10.65
CA THR A 115 -5.30 21.59 11.50
C THR A 115 -4.27 20.46 11.34
N PHE A 116 -3.00 20.77 11.54
CA PHE A 116 -1.93 19.78 11.45
C PHE A 116 -2.11 18.63 12.47
N SER A 117 -2.60 18.95 13.67
CA SER A 117 -2.86 17.96 14.71
C SER A 117 -3.97 16.98 14.34
N ASP A 118 -5.04 17.46 13.69
CA ASP A 118 -6.15 16.62 13.22
C ASP A 118 -5.69 15.69 12.10
N ALA A 119 -4.91 16.22 11.17
CA ALA A 119 -4.32 15.46 10.07
C ALA A 119 -3.39 14.35 10.59
N LEU A 120 -2.54 14.64 11.58
CA LEU A 120 -1.69 13.62 12.21
C LEU A 120 -2.49 12.53 12.93
N SER A 121 -3.56 12.91 13.64
CA SER A 121 -4.40 11.97 14.40
C SER A 121 -5.11 10.95 13.50
N SER A 122 -5.29 11.28 12.22
CA SER A 122 -5.85 10.38 11.21
C SER A 122 -4.89 9.25 10.78
N HIS A 123 -3.63 9.28 11.24
CA HIS A 123 -2.58 8.32 10.91
C HIS A 123 -1.85 7.76 12.16
N PRO A 124 -2.45 6.78 12.88
CA PRO A 124 -1.88 6.16 14.09
C PRO A 124 -0.76 5.14 13.83
#